data_AF-A0A2V6R3V9-F1
#
_entry.id   AF-A0A2V6R3V9-F1
#
_cell.length_a   1.000
_cell.length_b   1.000
_cell.length_c   1.000
_cell.angle_alpha   90.00
_cell.angle_beta   90.00
_cell.angle_gamma   90.00
#
_symmetry.space_group_name_H-M   'P 1'
#
loop_
_entity.id
_entity.type
_entity.pdbx_description
1 polymer ?
#
loop_
_entity_poly.entity_id
_entity_poly.type
_entity_poly.pdbx_seq_one_letter_code
_entity_poly.pdbx_strand_id
1 'polypeptide(L)' 'MYRTFPLDLEKFNGDASWTLPIPARFIIDREGTIRAAEADPDYTTRPESDDTLRALRTLAQERANSSQLKS' A
#
# COMPACT_ATOMS: atom_id res chain seq x y z
N MET A 1 -8.61 14.73 16.79
CA MET A 1 -8.58 15.87 15.84
C MET A 1 -8.94 15.34 14.45
N TYR A 2 -10.24 15.17 14.13
CA TYR A 2 -10.70 14.72 12.80
C TYR A 2 -12.01 15.43 12.44
N ARG A 3 -11.99 16.76 12.33
CA ARG A 3 -13.20 17.58 12.17
C ARG A 3 -13.21 18.48 10.94
N THR A 4 -12.43 18.14 9.93
CA THR A 4 -12.35 18.95 8.71
C THR A 4 -12.39 18.07 7.47
N PHE A 5 -13.46 17.29 7.32
CA PHE A 5 -13.82 16.69 6.03
C PHE A 5 -15.24 17.16 5.67
N PRO A 6 -15.44 17.79 4.50
CA PRO A 6 -16.75 18.19 4.00
C PRO A 6 -17.52 17.02 3.35
N LEU A 7 -17.18 15.77 3.70
CA LEU A 7 -17.90 14.58 3.27
C LEU A 7 -18.68 14.03 4.45
N ASP A 8 -20.00 13.94 4.27
CA ASP A 8 -20.94 13.34 5.21
C ASP A 8 -20.78 11.80 5.15
N LEU A 9 -19.73 11.29 5.81
CA LEU A 9 -19.29 9.89 5.78
C LEU A 9 -20.36 8.92 6.30
N GLU A 10 -21.21 9.36 7.23
CA GLU A 10 -22.35 8.58 7.75
C GLU A 10 -23.33 8.20 6.63
N LYS A 11 -23.48 9.07 5.63
CA LYS A 11 -24.36 8.85 4.48
C LYS A 11 -23.82 7.83 3.48
N PHE A 12 -22.50 7.64 3.44
CA PHE A 12 -21.84 6.72 2.50
C PHE A 12 -21.50 5.36 3.13
N ASN A 13 -21.19 5.31 4.43
CA ASN A 13 -20.74 4.09 5.08
C ASN A 13 -21.88 3.23 5.65
N GLY A 14 -23.09 3.77 5.79
CA GLY A 14 -24.26 3.00 6.28
C GLY A 14 -24.13 2.50 7.73
N ASP A 15 -23.16 3.03 8.48
CA ASP A 15 -22.81 2.70 9.86
C ASP A 15 -22.28 3.97 10.53
N ALA A 16 -22.58 4.13 11.83
CA ALA A 16 -22.14 5.24 12.68
C ALA A 16 -20.63 5.19 13.03
N SER A 17 -19.89 4.18 12.55
CA SER A 17 -18.44 4.15 12.72
C SER A 17 -17.76 5.19 11.83
N TRP A 18 -17.12 6.17 12.49
CA TRP A 18 -16.26 7.19 11.88
C TRP A 18 -14.88 6.61 11.50
N THR A 19 -14.81 5.33 11.12
CA THR A 19 -13.57 4.63 10.77
C THR A 19 -13.47 4.46 9.26
N LEU A 20 -12.56 5.21 8.66
CA LEU A 20 -12.15 4.97 7.28
C LEU A 20 -11.08 3.86 7.24
N PRO A 21 -11.18 2.87 6.33
CA PRO A 21 -10.08 1.95 6.11
C PRO A 21 -8.86 2.73 5.62
N ILE A 22 -7.71 2.52 6.26
CA ILE A 22 -6.44 3.10 5.83
C ILE A 22 -6.11 2.49 4.45
N PRO A 23 -5.96 3.29 3.38
CA PRO A 23 -5.50 2.78 2.10
C PRO A 23 -4.11 2.18 2.26
N ALA A 24 -3.93 0.96 1.74
CA ALA A 24 -2.67 0.24 1.84
C ALA A 24 -2.36 -0.55 0.57
N ARG A 25 -1.07 -0.72 0.29
CA ARG A 25 -0.53 -1.50 -0.81
C ARG A 25 0.54 -2.45 -0.30
N PHE A 26 0.48 -3.71 -0.74
CA PHE A 26 1.45 -4.74 -0.40
C PHE A 26 1.96 -5.43 -1.67
N ILE A 27 3.25 -5.78 -1.67
CA ILE A 27 3.82 -6.73 -2.63
C ILE A 27 4.16 -7.99 -1.85
N ILE A 28 3.61 -9.12 -2.24
CA ILE A 28 3.77 -10.41 -1.57
C ILE A 28 4.36 -11.40 -2.58
N ASP A 29 5.39 -12.13 -2.18
CA ASP A 29 5.97 -13.18 -3.04
C ASP A 29 5.18 -14.49 -2.99
N ARG A 30 5.61 -15.50 -3.77
CA ARG A 30 4.90 -16.79 -3.89
C ARG A 30 4.99 -17.62 -2.62
N GLU A 31 5.94 -17.32 -1.76
CA GLU A 31 6.14 -17.94 -0.46
C GLU A 31 5.30 -17.26 0.63
N GLY A 32 4.51 -16.22 0.28
CA GLY A 32 3.67 -15.49 1.21
C GLY A 32 4.41 -14.43 2.03
N THR A 33 5.64 -14.07 1.65
CA THR A 33 6.44 -13.07 2.36
C THR A 33 6.16 -11.68 1.81
N ILE A 34 5.92 -10.71 2.70
CA ILE A 34 5.78 -9.30 2.34
C ILE A 34 7.14 -8.77 1.89
N ARG A 35 7.20 -8.29 0.65
CA ARG A 35 8.39 -7.69 0.01
C ARG A 35 8.34 -6.16 0.01
N ALA A 36 7.15 -5.58 0.08
CA ALA A 36 6.93 -4.14 0.27
C ALA A 36 5.57 -3.89 0.92
N ALA A 37 5.47 -2.85 1.74
CA ALA A 37 4.24 -2.39 2.38
C ALA A 37 4.21 -0.86 2.39
N GLU A 38 3.07 -0.29 2.05
CA GLU A 38 2.80 1.15 2.05
C GLU A 38 1.38 1.36 2.59
N ALA A 39 1.22 2.30 3.52
CA ALA A 39 -0.07 2.67 4.08
C ALA A 39 -0.05 4.16 4.44
N ASP A 40 -1.12 4.88 4.12
CA ASP A 40 -1.24 6.31 4.40
C ASP A 40 -2.52 6.58 5.23
N PRO A 41 -2.41 7.17 6.44
CA PRO A 41 -3.60 7.53 7.23
C PRO A 41 -4.45 8.64 6.58
N ASP A 42 -3.87 9.43 5.68
CA ASP A 42 -4.62 10.33 4.81
C ASP A 42 -5.25 9.53 3.66
N TYR A 43 -6.55 9.29 3.77
CA TYR A 43 -7.31 8.53 2.79
C TYR A 43 -7.40 9.20 1.41
N THR A 44 -7.01 10.47 1.31
CA THR A 44 -6.94 11.20 0.03
C THR A 44 -5.62 10.96 -0.69
N THR A 45 -4.59 10.49 0.03
CA THR A 45 -3.34 10.04 -0.57
C THR A 45 -3.52 8.64 -1.12
N ARG A 46 -3.38 8.52 -2.44
CA ARG A 46 -3.42 7.22 -3.14
C ARG A 46 -2.00 6.85 -3.57
N PRO A 47 -1.54 5.61 -3.30
CA PRO A 47 -0.29 5.12 -3.87
C PRO A 47 -0.32 5.21 -5.41
N GLU A 48 0.71 5.79 -6.00
CA GLU A 48 0.83 5.88 -7.46
C GLU A 48 1.11 4.50 -8.06
N SER A 49 0.48 4.20 -9.20
CA SER A 49 0.64 2.88 -9.85
C SER A 49 2.10 2.62 -10.27
N ASP A 50 2.81 3.68 -10.66
CA ASP A 50 4.21 3.62 -11.05
C ASP A 50 5.15 3.20 -9.91
N ASP A 51 4.82 3.53 -8.66
CA ASP A 51 5.61 3.10 -7.49
C ASP A 51 5.56 1.59 -7.30
N THR A 52 4.44 0.97 -7.66
CA THR A 52 4.32 -0.49 -7.67
C THR A 52 5.27 -1.10 -8.69
N LEU A 53 5.30 -0.57 -9.91
CA LEU A 53 6.15 -1.07 -10.97
C LEU A 53 7.63 -0.86 -10.65
N ARG A 54 8.00 0.29 -10.08
CA ARG A 54 9.36 0.57 -9.60
C ARG A 54 9.79 -0.45 -8.54
N ALA A 55 8.97 -0.66 -7.51
CA ALA A 55 9.26 -1.63 -6.45
C ALA A 55 9.45 -3.05 -7.01
N LEU A 56 8.61 -3.48 -7.95
CA LEU A 56 8.75 -4.79 -8.61
C LEU A 56 10.07 -4.93 -9.38
N ARG A 57 10.49 -3.89 -10.11
CA ARG A 57 11.77 -3.89 -10.83
C ARG A 57 12.96 -3.99 -9.88
N THR A 58 12.95 -3.23 -8.78
CA THR A 58 13.99 -3.29 -7.76
C THR A 58 14.09 -4.70 -7.17
N LEU A 59 12.96 -5.31 -6.79
CA LEU A 59 12.93 -6.67 -6.27
C LEU A 59 13.46 -7.71 -7.27
N ALA A 60 13.16 -7.55 -8.56
CA ALA A 60 13.70 -8.42 -9.61
C ALA A 60 15.22 -8.28 -9.76
N GLN A 61 15.75 -7.05 -9.67
CA GLN A 61 17.18 -6.78 -9.72
C GLN A 61 17.92 -7.39 -8.51
N GLU A 62 17.37 -7.22 -7.30
CA GLU A 62 17.93 -7.80 -6.08
C GLU A 62 18.00 -9.32 -6.14
N ARG A 63 16.95 -9.97 -6.67
CA ARG A 63 16.94 -11.43 -6.89
C ARG A 63 18.04 -11.84 -7.85
N ALA A 64 18.18 -11.16 -8.99
CA ALA A 64 19.22 -11.46 -9.98
C ALA A 64 20.64 -11.33 -9.40
N ASN A 65 20.90 -10.23 -8.68
CA ASN A 65 22.20 -9.99 -8.04
C ASN A 65 22.50 -11.05 -6.96
N SER A 66 21.49 -11.44 -6.17
CA SER A 66 21.63 -12.46 -5.12
C SER A 66 21.94 -13.85 -5.68
N SER A 67 21.46 -14.16 -6.90
CA SER A 67 21.77 -15.41 -7.59
C SER A 67 23.21 -15.44 -8.13
N GLN A 68 23.78 -14.29 -8.51
CA GLN A 68 25.17 -14.19 -9.00
C GLN A 68 26.21 -14.35 -7.90
N LEU A 69 25.92 -13.92 -6.66
CA LEU A 69 26.84 -14.09 -5.51
C LEU A 69 26.95 -15.53 -5.00
N LYS A 70 26.03 -16.42 -5.39
CA LYS A 70 25.98 -17.82 -4.93
C LYS A 70 26.56 -18.82 -5.94
N SER A 71 27.11 -18.32 -7.05
CA SER A 71 27.84 -19.08 -8.07
C SER A 71 29.34 -18.88 -7.93
#